data_AF-A0A959CNL7-F1
#
_entry.id   AF-A0A959CNL7-F1
#
_cell.length_a   1.000
_cell.length_b   1.000
_cell.length_c   1.000
_cell.angle_alpha   90.00
_cell.angle_beta   90.00
_cell.angle_gamma   90.00
#
_symmetry.space_group_name_H-M   'P 1'
#
loop_
_entity.id
_entity.type
_entity.pdbx_description
1 polymer ?
#
loop_
_entity_poly.entity_id
_entity_poly.type
_entity_poly.pdbx_seq_one_letter_code
_entity_poly.pdbx_strand_id
1 'polypeptide(L)'
;AWTHGGPLWVFSKIPYATPGSIYGSGKLLHFADQLFYVIGPVLYALLVLGMLGMAIRRQAKAEEWWLVLGGFLAYFAAHTAFWYLGIFSSMGLKRVLVAVMPLIAILALRGLNFVLSWAEGRKGLQQALLTLILAGVLLFPFTKNKAAVDWQNAFSLDAGQELAQDVAAYIREAGIRADGTTFFFSHPYLSITLGVDYFRPERRRELDPAALQSLKPGDVVIWENWFAVVDKGVSLEALQDQYGLQVLRTFERQGEKRKEVFVVLQAAR
;
A
#
# COMPACT_ATOMS: atom_id res chain seq x y z
N ALA A 1 -19.05 -15.82 -18.32
CA ALA A 1 -20.05 -14.93 -17.72
C ALA A 1 -19.33 -13.79 -17.02
N TRP A 2 -19.68 -12.53 -17.30
CA TRP A 2 -19.05 -11.37 -16.66
C TRP A 2 -19.68 -11.16 -15.29
N THR A 3 -18.88 -11.20 -14.22
CA THR A 3 -19.34 -11.12 -12.82
C THR A 3 -20.10 -9.83 -12.47
N HIS A 4 -19.96 -8.78 -13.29
CA HIS A 4 -20.58 -7.47 -13.05
C HIS A 4 -21.40 -6.93 -14.25
N GLY A 5 -21.82 -7.77 -15.19
CA GLY A 5 -22.81 -7.38 -16.21
C GLY A 5 -22.28 -6.59 -17.42
N GLY A 6 -20.99 -6.73 -17.76
CA GLY A 6 -20.41 -6.24 -19.02
C GLY A 6 -18.91 -5.92 -18.92
N PRO A 7 -18.17 -5.77 -20.03
CA PRO A 7 -16.73 -5.50 -20.01
C PRO A 7 -16.36 -4.11 -19.44
N LEU A 8 -17.29 -3.15 -19.46
CA LEU A 8 -17.10 -1.78 -18.94
C LEU A 8 -17.41 -1.65 -17.43
N TRP A 9 -17.53 -2.78 -16.71
CA TRP A 9 -17.86 -2.78 -15.29
C TRP A 9 -16.81 -2.04 -14.44
N VAL A 10 -15.55 -2.03 -14.85
CA VAL A 10 -14.47 -1.34 -14.13
C VAL A 10 -14.67 0.18 -14.08
N PHE A 11 -15.41 0.74 -15.04
CA PHE A 11 -15.71 2.17 -15.10
C PHE A 11 -17.07 2.51 -14.49
N SER A 12 -18.02 1.57 -14.50
CA SER A 12 -19.41 1.81 -14.10
C SER A 12 -19.79 1.25 -12.74
N LYS A 13 -19.05 0.26 -12.22
CA LYS A 13 -19.41 -0.53 -11.03
C LYS A 13 -18.26 -0.78 -10.06
N ILE A 14 -17.11 -0.13 -10.25
CA ILE A 14 -16.02 -0.26 -9.29
C ILE A 14 -16.43 0.45 -7.97
N PRO A 15 -16.24 -0.17 -6.79
CA PRO A 15 -16.59 0.43 -5.49
C PRO A 15 -15.90 1.77 -5.20
N TYR A 16 -14.86 2.09 -5.98
CA TYR A 16 -14.06 3.30 -5.89
C TYR A 16 -14.30 4.27 -7.06
N ALA A 17 -15.43 4.17 -7.77
CA ALA A 17 -15.81 5.04 -8.88
C ALA A 17 -16.24 6.45 -8.41
N THR A 18 -15.53 7.01 -7.43
CA THR A 18 -15.76 8.37 -6.96
C THR A 18 -14.95 9.34 -7.82
N PRO A 19 -15.53 10.49 -8.25
CA PRO A 19 -14.81 11.49 -9.03
C PRO A 19 -13.57 12.07 -8.34
N GLY A 20 -13.50 11.97 -7.01
CA GLY A 20 -12.34 12.35 -6.20
C GLY A 20 -11.77 11.16 -5.43
N SER A 21 -10.44 11.09 -5.36
CA SER A 21 -9.70 10.21 -4.46
C SER A 21 -9.52 10.90 -3.10
N ILE A 22 -9.94 10.23 -2.03
CA ILE A 22 -9.65 10.65 -0.64
C ILE A 22 -8.13 10.66 -0.34
N TYR A 23 -7.35 9.97 -1.17
CA TYR A 23 -5.88 9.89 -1.05
C TYR A 23 -5.14 10.98 -1.83
N GLY A 24 -5.86 11.85 -2.55
CA GLY A 24 -5.28 12.92 -3.35
C GLY A 24 -4.73 12.47 -4.70
N SER A 25 -3.68 13.16 -5.17
CA SER A 25 -3.03 12.93 -6.46
C SER A 25 -1.51 13.06 -6.35
N GLY A 26 -0.79 12.63 -7.39
CA GLY A 26 0.66 12.73 -7.43
C GLY A 26 1.24 13.09 -8.79
N LYS A 27 2.57 12.96 -8.91
CA LYS A 27 3.32 13.38 -10.11
C LYS A 27 3.18 12.36 -11.23
N LEU A 28 3.26 12.84 -12.49
CA LEU A 28 3.22 12.00 -13.68
C LEU A 28 4.30 10.91 -13.69
N LEU A 29 5.52 11.22 -13.23
CA LEU A 29 6.64 10.27 -13.18
C LEU A 29 6.68 9.43 -11.89
N HIS A 30 5.68 9.54 -11.02
CA HIS A 30 5.67 8.87 -9.72
C HIS A 30 5.93 7.37 -9.83
N PHE A 31 5.23 6.65 -10.71
CA PHE A 31 5.44 5.21 -10.84
C PHE A 31 6.75 4.85 -11.55
N ALA A 32 7.35 5.75 -12.33
CA ALA A 32 8.69 5.52 -12.88
C ALA A 32 9.74 5.56 -11.76
N ASP A 33 9.62 6.55 -10.87
CA ASP A 33 10.45 6.66 -9.67
C ASP A 33 10.23 5.48 -8.73
N GLN A 34 8.97 5.09 -8.47
CA GLN A 34 8.67 3.93 -7.63
C GLN A 34 9.23 2.63 -8.23
N LEU A 35 9.07 2.42 -9.55
CA LEU A 35 9.54 1.22 -10.22
C LEU A 35 11.06 1.06 -10.07
N PHE A 36 11.83 2.14 -10.18
CA PHE A 36 13.28 2.13 -9.94
C PHE A 36 13.63 1.50 -8.58
N TYR A 37 12.91 1.86 -7.51
CA TYR A 37 13.14 1.30 -6.18
C TYR A 37 12.55 -0.10 -6.00
N VAL A 38 11.50 -0.47 -6.75
CA VAL A 38 10.88 -1.79 -6.67
C VAL A 38 11.76 -2.88 -7.28
N ILE A 39 12.33 -2.64 -8.47
CA ILE A 39 13.15 -3.64 -9.18
C ILE A 39 14.65 -3.37 -9.10
N GLY A 40 15.04 -2.19 -8.64
CA GLY A 40 16.43 -1.75 -8.57
C GLY A 40 16.98 -1.21 -9.88
N PRO A 41 18.08 -0.42 -9.81
CA PRO A 41 18.65 0.30 -10.95
C PRO A 41 19.08 -0.62 -12.09
N VAL A 42 19.65 -1.79 -11.77
CA VAL A 42 20.16 -2.72 -12.78
C VAL A 42 19.02 -3.31 -13.60
N LEU A 43 17.99 -3.87 -12.95
CA LEU A 43 16.81 -4.38 -13.67
C LEU A 43 16.03 -3.27 -14.36
N TYR A 44 15.99 -2.06 -13.78
CA TYR A 44 15.37 -0.90 -14.41
C TYR A 44 16.10 -0.51 -15.71
N ALA A 45 17.43 -0.46 -15.70
CA ALA A 45 18.20 -0.21 -16.91
C ALA A 45 18.00 -1.30 -17.96
N LEU A 46 17.99 -2.58 -17.56
CA LEU A 46 17.71 -3.70 -18.45
C LEU A 46 16.28 -3.65 -19.02
N LEU A 47 15.28 -3.27 -18.23
CA LEU A 47 13.90 -3.07 -18.69
C LEU A 47 13.86 -2.02 -19.82
N VAL A 48 14.49 -0.86 -19.61
CA VAL A 48 14.56 0.22 -20.61
C VAL A 48 15.30 -0.26 -21.86
N LEU A 49 16.47 -0.89 -21.70
CA LEU A 49 17.24 -1.44 -22.82
C LEU A 49 16.49 -2.53 -23.57
N GLY A 50 15.67 -3.33 -22.88
CA GLY A 50 14.82 -4.34 -23.49
C GLY A 50 13.76 -3.73 -24.40
N MET A 51 13.07 -2.70 -23.91
CA MET A 51 12.08 -1.95 -24.70
C MET A 51 12.72 -1.28 -25.92
N LEU A 52 13.88 -0.62 -25.74
CA LEU A 52 14.63 0.00 -26.84
C LEU A 52 15.14 -1.04 -27.84
N GLY A 53 15.69 -2.16 -27.36
CA GLY A 53 16.18 -3.25 -28.18
C GLY A 53 15.10 -3.87 -29.06
N MET A 54 13.87 -4.00 -28.54
CA MET A 54 12.71 -4.44 -29.32
C MET A 54 12.41 -3.48 -30.48
N ALA A 55 12.42 -2.17 -30.22
CA ALA A 55 12.16 -1.14 -31.23
C ALA A 55 13.26 -1.08 -32.31
N ILE A 56 14.54 -1.18 -31.90
CA ILE A 56 15.69 -1.06 -32.80
C ILE A 56 15.85 -2.30 -33.67
N ARG A 57 15.82 -3.50 -33.08
CA ARG A 57 16.11 -4.74 -33.82
C ARG A 57 14.94 -5.27 -34.61
N ARG A 58 13.71 -4.83 -34.31
CA ARG A 58 12.45 -5.35 -34.91
C ARG A 58 12.34 -6.89 -34.89
N GLN A 59 13.02 -7.54 -33.94
CA GLN A 59 13.07 -9.00 -33.79
C GLN A 59 11.96 -9.55 -32.89
N ALA A 60 11.15 -8.68 -32.28
CA ALA A 60 10.08 -9.10 -31.39
C ALA A 60 8.88 -9.60 -32.19
N LYS A 61 8.33 -10.73 -31.76
CA LYS A 61 7.10 -11.30 -32.34
C LYS A 61 5.90 -10.43 -31.98
N ALA A 62 4.81 -10.56 -32.72
CA ALA A 62 3.58 -9.79 -32.48
C ALA A 62 3.05 -9.97 -31.05
N GLU A 63 3.13 -11.19 -30.52
CA GLU A 63 2.69 -11.52 -29.16
C GLU A 63 3.51 -10.77 -28.11
N GLU A 64 4.81 -10.60 -28.31
CA GLU A 64 5.67 -9.87 -27.38
C GLU A 64 5.40 -8.36 -27.43
N TRP A 65 5.11 -7.83 -28.62
CA TRP A 65 4.70 -6.43 -28.76
C TRP A 65 3.39 -6.16 -28.03
N TRP A 66 2.38 -6.99 -28.26
CA TRP A 66 1.03 -6.72 -27.75
C TRP A 66 0.82 -7.18 -26.31
N LEU A 67 1.20 -8.43 -25.99
CA LEU A 67 0.93 -9.01 -24.67
C LEU A 67 1.96 -8.60 -23.63
N VAL A 68 3.23 -8.49 -24.02
CA VAL A 68 4.31 -8.16 -23.07
C VAL A 68 4.49 -6.66 -22.96
N LEU A 69 4.94 -6.00 -24.04
CA LEU A 69 5.17 -4.56 -23.99
C LEU A 69 3.86 -3.78 -23.87
N GLY A 70 2.87 -4.09 -24.71
CA GLY A 70 1.56 -3.46 -24.68
C GLY A 70 0.85 -3.67 -23.33
N GLY A 71 0.86 -4.89 -22.80
CA GLY A 71 0.31 -5.21 -21.48
C GLY A 71 0.99 -4.43 -20.35
N PHE A 72 2.33 -4.39 -20.34
CA PHE A 72 3.10 -3.61 -19.37
C PHE A 72 2.77 -2.11 -19.46
N LEU A 73 2.85 -1.52 -20.66
CA LEU A 73 2.61 -0.10 -20.87
C LEU A 73 1.17 0.28 -20.55
N ALA A 74 0.19 -0.54 -20.94
CA ALA A 74 -1.22 -0.27 -20.64
C ALA A 74 -1.47 -0.25 -19.13
N TYR A 75 -0.99 -1.25 -18.40
CA TYR A 75 -1.15 -1.31 -16.95
C TYR A 75 -0.43 -0.15 -16.24
N PHE A 76 0.82 0.11 -16.65
CA PHE A 76 1.66 1.16 -16.06
C PHE A 76 1.08 2.55 -16.32
N ALA A 77 0.65 2.82 -17.56
CA ALA A 77 0.01 4.07 -17.94
C ALA A 77 -1.33 4.27 -17.24
N ALA A 78 -2.15 3.22 -17.09
CA ALA A 78 -3.41 3.28 -16.37
C ALA A 78 -3.19 3.70 -14.91
N HIS A 79 -2.29 3.03 -14.18
CA HIS A 79 -2.02 3.39 -12.78
C HIS A 79 -1.39 4.77 -12.64
N THR A 80 -0.52 5.16 -13.58
CA THR A 80 0.04 6.50 -13.66
C THR A 80 -1.06 7.55 -13.85
N ALA A 81 -1.98 7.34 -14.78
CA ALA A 81 -3.11 8.23 -15.01
C ALA A 81 -4.03 8.29 -13.78
N PHE A 82 -4.33 7.15 -13.14
CA PHE A 82 -5.22 7.10 -11.98
C PHE A 82 -4.67 7.91 -10.80
N TRP A 83 -3.37 7.80 -10.54
CA TRP A 83 -2.73 8.56 -9.47
C TRP A 83 -2.50 10.03 -9.85
N TYR A 84 -2.10 10.31 -11.09
CA TYR A 84 -1.90 11.68 -11.56
C TYR A 84 -3.19 12.49 -11.57
N LEU A 85 -4.30 11.89 -12.02
CA LEU A 85 -5.61 12.51 -12.07
C LEU A 85 -6.38 12.43 -10.74
N GLY A 86 -5.90 11.65 -9.77
CA GLY A 86 -6.58 11.47 -8.48
C GLY A 86 -7.94 10.75 -8.60
N ILE A 87 -8.06 9.79 -9.52
CA ILE A 87 -9.30 9.04 -9.79
C ILE A 87 -9.17 7.59 -9.29
N PHE A 88 -10.32 6.89 -9.18
CA PHE A 88 -10.41 5.50 -8.72
C PHE A 88 -9.83 5.22 -7.33
N SER A 89 -9.75 6.25 -6.46
CA SER A 89 -9.13 6.14 -5.13
C SER A 89 -7.72 5.53 -5.15
N SER A 90 -6.93 5.82 -6.18
CA SER A 90 -5.53 5.41 -6.24
C SER A 90 -4.72 6.13 -5.16
N MET A 91 -3.93 5.38 -4.38
CA MET A 91 -3.04 5.92 -3.33
C MET A 91 -1.57 5.97 -3.80
N GLY A 92 -1.30 5.75 -5.09
CA GLY A 92 0.08 5.79 -5.62
C GLY A 92 1.01 4.72 -5.03
N LEU A 93 0.47 3.61 -4.53
CA LEU A 93 1.25 2.58 -3.83
C LEU A 93 2.10 1.77 -4.79
N LYS A 94 3.40 1.66 -4.50
CA LYS A 94 4.35 0.91 -5.34
C LYS A 94 4.02 -0.58 -5.53
N ARG A 95 3.29 -1.19 -4.58
CA ARG A 95 2.92 -2.62 -4.63
C ARG A 95 2.04 -3.01 -5.82
N VAL A 96 1.33 -2.07 -6.43
CA VAL A 96 0.52 -2.36 -7.63
C VAL A 96 1.39 -2.85 -8.79
N LEU A 97 2.64 -2.40 -8.87
CA LEU A 97 3.57 -2.80 -9.92
C LEU A 97 3.96 -4.29 -9.87
N VAL A 98 3.73 -4.97 -8.74
CA VAL A 98 3.97 -6.42 -8.61
C VAL A 98 3.11 -7.22 -9.60
N ALA A 99 1.91 -6.73 -9.95
CA ALA A 99 1.02 -7.40 -10.89
C ALA A 99 1.62 -7.54 -12.30
N VAL A 100 2.53 -6.63 -12.70
CA VAL A 100 3.22 -6.65 -14.00
C VAL A 100 4.67 -7.13 -13.91
N MET A 101 5.08 -7.66 -12.75
CA MET A 101 6.42 -8.18 -12.54
C MET A 101 6.83 -9.26 -13.56
N PRO A 102 5.96 -10.22 -13.95
CA PRO A 102 6.31 -11.19 -14.99
C PRO A 102 6.64 -10.54 -16.35
N LEU A 103 5.92 -9.48 -16.73
CA LEU A 103 6.17 -8.76 -17.97
C LEU A 103 7.49 -7.97 -17.89
N ILE A 104 7.75 -7.34 -16.75
CA ILE A 104 9.02 -6.67 -16.46
C ILE A 104 10.18 -7.66 -16.58
N ALA A 105 10.06 -8.87 -16.04
CA ALA A 105 11.11 -9.89 -16.10
C ALA A 105 11.44 -10.29 -17.55
N ILE A 106 10.43 -10.47 -18.41
CA ILE A 106 10.63 -10.78 -19.84
C ILE A 106 11.32 -9.62 -20.56
N LEU A 107 10.87 -8.39 -20.34
CA LEU A 107 11.48 -7.20 -20.95
C LEU A 107 12.92 -6.99 -20.46
N ALA A 108 13.19 -7.16 -19.18
CA ALA A 108 14.54 -7.08 -18.62
C ALA A 108 15.45 -8.18 -19.17
N LEU A 109 14.95 -9.40 -19.36
CA LEU A 109 15.69 -10.48 -20.03
C LEU A 109 16.04 -10.12 -21.48
N ARG A 110 15.13 -9.47 -22.21
CA ARG A 110 15.43 -8.93 -23.54
C ARG A 110 16.54 -7.89 -23.49
N GLY A 111 16.52 -7.00 -22.49
CA GLY A 111 17.60 -6.04 -22.25
C GLY A 111 18.93 -6.71 -21.96
N LEU A 112 18.94 -7.77 -21.15
CA LEU A 112 20.14 -8.56 -20.87
C LEU A 112 20.71 -9.18 -22.15
N ASN A 113 19.86 -9.83 -22.96
CA ASN A 113 20.26 -10.41 -24.24
C ASN A 113 20.80 -9.35 -25.20
N PHE A 114 20.19 -8.16 -25.21
CA PHE A 114 20.69 -7.03 -25.99
C PHE A 114 22.10 -6.60 -25.56
N VAL A 115 22.35 -6.44 -24.25
CA VAL A 115 23.68 -6.11 -23.72
C VAL A 115 24.71 -7.20 -24.04
N LEU A 116 24.37 -8.48 -23.80
CA LEU A 116 25.30 -9.60 -24.01
C LEU A 116 25.67 -9.81 -25.47
N SER A 117 24.81 -9.41 -26.40
CA SER A 117 25.11 -9.48 -27.84
C SER A 117 26.22 -8.52 -28.28
N TRP A 118 26.51 -7.45 -27.52
CA TRP A 118 27.68 -6.59 -27.79
C TRP A 118 29.01 -7.28 -27.49
N ALA A 119 28.98 -8.37 -26.71
CA ALA A 119 30.13 -9.20 -26.38
C ALA A 119 30.10 -10.55 -27.13
N GLU A 120 29.31 -10.65 -28.20
CA GLU A 120 29.21 -11.87 -29.01
C GLU A 120 30.59 -12.31 -29.53
N GLY A 121 30.88 -13.61 -29.44
CA GLY A 121 32.19 -14.18 -29.75
C GLY A 121 33.24 -14.05 -28.64
N ARG A 122 32.98 -13.32 -27.54
CA ARG A 122 33.91 -13.13 -26.42
C ARG A 122 33.37 -13.72 -25.11
N LYS A 123 33.46 -15.06 -24.96
CA LYS A 123 32.88 -15.80 -23.80
C LYS A 123 33.28 -15.23 -22.44
N GLY A 124 34.56 -14.88 -22.25
CA GLY A 124 35.03 -14.30 -20.98
C GLY A 124 34.38 -12.95 -20.66
N LEU A 125 34.19 -12.09 -21.66
CA LEU A 125 33.51 -10.81 -21.48
C LEU A 125 32.01 -11.00 -21.19
N GLN A 126 31.35 -11.93 -21.88
CA GLN A 126 29.94 -12.27 -21.59
C GLN A 126 29.73 -12.77 -20.17
N GLN A 127 30.59 -13.69 -19.70
CA GLN A 127 30.55 -14.21 -18.33
C GLN A 127 30.82 -13.11 -17.30
N ALA A 128 31.79 -12.23 -17.56
CA ALA A 128 32.07 -11.09 -16.68
C ALA A 128 30.87 -10.14 -16.58
N LEU A 129 30.27 -9.76 -17.73
CA LEU A 129 29.08 -8.91 -17.77
C LEU A 129 27.89 -9.53 -17.03
N LEU A 130 27.60 -10.81 -17.29
CA LEU A 130 26.53 -11.52 -16.62
C LEU A 130 26.76 -11.58 -15.10
N THR A 131 27.98 -11.89 -14.67
CA THR A 131 28.35 -11.95 -13.25
C THR A 131 28.18 -10.58 -12.58
N LEU A 132 28.63 -9.50 -13.22
CA LEU A 132 28.49 -8.14 -12.70
C LEU A 132 27.03 -7.71 -12.59
N ILE A 133 26.21 -8.02 -13.61
CA ILE A 133 24.77 -7.73 -13.60
C ILE A 133 24.09 -8.50 -12.47
N LEU A 134 24.34 -9.81 -12.36
CA LEU A 134 23.77 -10.64 -11.31
C LEU A 134 24.20 -10.16 -9.91
N ALA A 135 25.47 -9.86 -9.72
CA ALA A 135 25.98 -9.29 -8.47
C ALA A 135 25.27 -7.97 -8.16
N GLY A 136 25.11 -7.08 -9.14
CA GLY A 136 24.40 -5.81 -8.97
C GLY A 136 22.93 -6.00 -8.54
N VAL A 137 22.21 -6.96 -9.13
CA VAL A 137 20.83 -7.29 -8.75
C VAL A 137 20.76 -7.87 -7.34
N LEU A 138 21.64 -8.82 -7.02
CA LEU A 138 21.62 -9.52 -5.72
C LEU A 138 22.10 -8.62 -4.56
N LEU A 139 23.05 -7.72 -4.80
CA LEU A 139 23.59 -6.84 -3.78
C LEU A 139 22.72 -5.60 -3.55
N PHE A 140 21.96 -5.14 -4.56
CA PHE A 140 21.19 -3.90 -4.46
C PHE A 140 20.29 -3.79 -3.22
N PRO A 141 19.48 -4.82 -2.85
CA PRO A 141 18.65 -4.76 -1.63
C PRO A 141 19.44 -4.61 -0.32
N PHE A 142 20.75 -4.88 -0.32
CA PHE A 142 21.60 -4.80 0.86
C PHE A 142 22.52 -3.57 0.85
N THR A 143 22.41 -2.71 -0.16
CA THR A 143 23.14 -1.43 -0.20
C THR A 143 22.38 -0.33 0.54
N LYS A 144 23.06 0.73 0.99
CA LYS A 144 22.41 1.88 1.64
C LYS A 144 21.57 2.69 0.64
N ASN A 145 20.29 2.34 0.50
CA ASN A 145 19.34 3.01 -0.37
C ASN A 145 17.90 2.93 0.18
N LYS A 146 16.93 3.64 -0.44
CA LYS A 146 15.53 3.68 0.04
C LYS A 146 14.76 2.36 -0.09
N ALA A 147 15.26 1.42 -0.89
CA ALA A 147 14.74 0.08 -1.05
C ALA A 147 15.60 -0.98 -0.35
N ALA A 148 16.57 -0.55 0.47
CA ALA A 148 17.36 -1.46 1.26
C ALA A 148 16.49 -2.25 2.23
N VAL A 149 16.91 -3.47 2.53
CA VAL A 149 16.30 -4.25 3.61
C VAL A 149 16.64 -3.57 4.93
N ASP A 150 15.60 -3.02 5.56
CA ASP A 150 15.64 -2.52 6.92
C ASP A 150 15.05 -3.58 7.84
N TRP A 151 15.90 -4.39 8.44
CA TRP A 151 15.47 -5.48 9.32
C TRP A 151 14.74 -4.98 10.57
N GLN A 152 15.14 -3.83 11.10
CA GLN A 152 14.50 -3.29 12.29
C GLN A 152 13.09 -2.83 11.95
N ASN A 153 12.92 -2.06 10.89
CA ASN A 153 11.60 -1.59 10.44
C ASN A 153 10.71 -2.76 9.95
N ALA A 154 11.29 -3.77 9.29
CA ALA A 154 10.53 -4.89 8.75
C ALA A 154 10.05 -5.91 9.80
N PHE A 155 10.75 -6.04 10.93
CA PHE A 155 10.48 -7.08 11.94
C PHE A 155 10.18 -6.53 13.35
N SER A 156 10.12 -5.21 13.51
CA SER A 156 9.69 -4.56 14.76
C SER A 156 8.31 -3.96 14.59
N LEU A 157 7.66 -3.65 15.72
CA LEU A 157 6.41 -2.91 15.70
C LEU A 157 6.66 -1.46 15.31
N ASP A 158 5.79 -0.91 14.48
CA ASP A 158 5.77 0.53 14.25
C ASP A 158 5.13 1.29 15.43
N ALA A 159 5.33 2.61 15.49
CA ALA A 159 4.82 3.43 16.58
C ALA A 159 3.29 3.34 16.77
N GLY A 160 2.52 3.15 15.70
CA GLY A 160 1.07 2.98 15.77
C GLY A 160 0.67 1.62 16.32
N GLN A 161 1.42 0.57 15.96
CA GLN A 161 1.26 -0.76 16.53
C GLN A 161 1.63 -0.83 18.01
N GLU A 162 2.70 -0.15 18.42
CA GLU A 162 3.08 -0.03 19.83
C GLU A 162 1.99 0.71 20.63
N LEU A 163 1.48 1.84 20.11
CA LEU A 163 0.37 2.55 20.74
C LEU A 163 -0.91 1.70 20.84
N ALA A 164 -1.21 0.89 19.82
CA ALA A 164 -2.33 -0.04 19.87
C ALA A 164 -2.15 -1.13 20.95
N GLN A 165 -0.91 -1.49 21.32
CA GLN A 165 -0.64 -2.35 22.48
C GLN A 165 -0.85 -1.61 23.79
N ASP A 166 -0.39 -0.36 23.90
CA ASP A 166 -0.58 0.49 25.08
C ASP A 166 -2.08 0.74 25.36
N VAL A 167 -2.85 1.03 24.32
CA VAL A 167 -4.31 1.20 24.38
C VAL A 167 -4.98 -0.08 24.89
N ALA A 168 -4.58 -1.24 24.36
CA ALA A 168 -5.14 -2.51 24.78
C ALA A 168 -4.75 -2.85 26.23
N ALA A 169 -3.54 -2.49 26.68
CA ALA A 169 -3.13 -2.63 28.07
C ALA A 169 -3.99 -1.77 28.99
N TYR A 170 -4.18 -0.49 28.65
CA TYR A 170 -5.06 0.41 29.39
C TYR A 170 -6.50 -0.10 29.50
N ILE A 171 -7.09 -0.59 28.40
CA ILE A 171 -8.46 -1.13 28.40
C ILE A 171 -8.57 -2.31 29.37
N ARG A 172 -7.58 -3.20 29.40
CA ARG A 172 -7.53 -4.34 30.35
C ARG A 172 -7.37 -3.87 31.79
N GLU A 173 -6.46 -2.95 32.05
CA GLU A 173 -6.17 -2.41 33.39
C GLU A 173 -7.35 -1.60 33.97
N ALA A 174 -8.04 -0.85 33.11
CA ALA A 174 -9.25 -0.11 33.47
C ALA A 174 -10.47 -1.02 33.73
N GLY A 175 -10.33 -2.34 33.52
CA GLY A 175 -11.41 -3.30 33.72
C GLY A 175 -12.54 -3.16 32.70
N ILE A 176 -12.29 -2.54 31.55
CA ILE A 176 -13.24 -2.45 30.44
C ILE A 176 -13.28 -3.82 29.77
N ARG A 177 -14.25 -4.64 30.19
CA ARG A 177 -14.40 -6.00 29.70
C ARG A 177 -15.10 -5.99 28.34
N ALA A 178 -14.72 -6.90 27.46
CA ALA A 178 -15.36 -7.09 26.17
C ALA A 178 -16.78 -7.72 26.28
N ASP A 179 -17.21 -8.17 27.47
CA ASP A 179 -18.55 -8.73 27.68
C ASP A 179 -19.59 -7.61 27.85
N GLY A 180 -20.15 -7.17 26.72
CA GLY A 180 -21.18 -6.13 26.69
C GLY A 180 -20.70 -4.75 26.26
N THR A 181 -19.40 -4.57 26.03
CA THR A 181 -18.83 -3.38 25.38
C THR A 181 -18.54 -3.66 23.92
N THR A 182 -19.07 -2.82 23.03
CA THR A 182 -18.69 -2.80 21.62
C THR A 182 -17.54 -1.82 21.42
N PHE A 183 -16.48 -2.25 20.75
CA PHE A 183 -15.36 -1.38 20.38
C PHE A 183 -15.54 -0.81 18.97
N PHE A 184 -15.39 0.51 18.82
CA PHE A 184 -15.43 1.19 17.52
C PHE A 184 -14.03 1.70 17.18
N PHE A 185 -13.44 1.17 16.10
CA PHE A 185 -12.12 1.60 15.64
C PHE A 185 -11.85 1.21 14.19
N SER A 186 -10.92 1.93 13.55
CA SER A 186 -10.49 1.66 12.17
C SER A 186 -9.09 1.09 12.07
N HIS A 187 -8.25 1.22 13.11
CA HIS A 187 -6.88 0.72 13.06
C HIS A 187 -6.86 -0.83 13.01
N PRO A 188 -6.27 -1.44 11.97
CA PRO A 188 -6.40 -2.88 11.73
C PRO A 188 -5.74 -3.74 12.82
N TYR A 189 -4.68 -3.23 13.46
CA TYR A 189 -3.95 -3.99 14.49
C TYR A 189 -4.68 -4.06 15.84
N LEU A 190 -5.66 -3.18 16.11
CA LEU A 190 -6.37 -3.14 17.40
C LEU A 190 -7.17 -4.41 17.66
N SER A 191 -7.71 -5.07 16.62
CA SER A 191 -8.42 -6.35 16.81
C SER A 191 -7.50 -7.42 17.39
N ILE A 192 -6.24 -7.43 16.96
CA ILE A 192 -5.24 -8.37 17.46
C ILE A 192 -4.86 -8.02 18.90
N THR A 193 -4.57 -6.76 19.20
CA THR A 193 -4.10 -6.35 20.55
C THR A 193 -5.20 -6.43 21.61
N LEU A 194 -6.45 -6.22 21.23
CA LEU A 194 -7.63 -6.35 22.10
C LEU A 194 -8.15 -7.79 22.19
N GLY A 195 -7.72 -8.69 21.29
CA GLY A 195 -8.24 -10.06 21.21
C GLY A 195 -9.71 -10.12 20.82
N VAL A 196 -10.16 -9.18 19.97
CA VAL A 196 -11.55 -9.15 19.44
C VAL A 196 -11.58 -9.65 18.01
N ASP A 197 -12.58 -10.45 17.67
CA ASP A 197 -12.78 -10.92 16.30
C ASP A 197 -13.25 -9.76 15.42
N TYR A 198 -12.46 -9.43 14.40
CA TYR A 198 -12.73 -8.32 13.47
C TYR A 198 -14.08 -8.47 12.76
N PHE A 199 -14.55 -9.69 12.56
CA PHE A 199 -15.76 -10.02 11.80
C PHE A 199 -17.02 -10.18 12.68
N ARG A 200 -16.92 -9.93 14.00
CA ARG A 200 -18.05 -10.02 14.94
C ARG A 200 -18.58 -8.62 15.27
N PRO A 201 -19.66 -8.16 14.61
CA PRO A 201 -20.20 -6.81 14.80
C PRO A 201 -20.69 -6.54 16.23
N GLU A 202 -20.97 -7.59 17.01
CA GLU A 202 -21.41 -7.49 18.41
C GLU A 202 -20.27 -7.09 19.36
N ARG A 203 -19.01 -7.24 18.94
CA ARG A 203 -17.83 -6.93 19.75
C ARG A 203 -16.98 -5.81 19.16
N ARG A 204 -17.01 -5.67 17.83
CA ARG A 204 -16.22 -4.68 17.10
C ARG A 204 -17.04 -4.09 15.97
N ARG A 205 -17.00 -2.78 15.82
CA ARG A 205 -17.55 -2.08 14.66
C ARG A 205 -16.51 -1.15 14.05
N GLU A 206 -16.68 -0.91 12.75
CA GLU A 206 -15.89 0.09 12.05
C GLU A 206 -16.20 1.48 12.63
N LEU A 207 -15.16 2.31 12.78
CA LEU A 207 -15.36 3.70 13.18
C LEU A 207 -15.75 4.53 11.95
N ASP A 208 -17.04 4.62 11.68
CA ASP A 208 -17.60 5.46 10.62
C ASP A 208 -18.86 6.20 11.10
N PRO A 209 -19.28 7.28 10.41
CA PRO A 209 -20.42 8.08 10.84
C PRO A 209 -21.74 7.30 10.96
N ALA A 210 -21.95 6.25 10.16
CA ALA A 210 -23.18 5.46 10.23
C ALA A 210 -23.18 4.52 11.45
N ALA A 211 -22.04 3.91 11.76
CA ALA A 211 -21.88 3.06 12.94
C ALA A 211 -22.02 3.88 14.24
N LEU A 212 -21.50 5.11 14.26
CA LEU A 212 -21.57 5.99 15.44
C LEU A 212 -23.00 6.34 15.86
N GLN A 213 -23.98 6.33 14.94
CA GLN A 213 -25.40 6.55 15.28
C GLN A 213 -25.99 5.47 16.20
N SER A 214 -25.32 4.33 16.33
CA SER A 214 -25.77 3.20 17.12
C SER A 214 -24.95 2.96 18.39
N LEU A 215 -24.19 3.98 18.81
CA LEU A 215 -23.48 4.00 20.08
C LEU A 215 -24.44 3.80 21.25
N LYS A 216 -24.04 2.96 22.21
CA LYS A 216 -24.76 2.72 23.46
C LYS A 216 -23.93 3.16 24.65
N PRO A 217 -24.57 3.52 25.78
CA PRO A 217 -23.86 3.74 27.04
C PRO A 217 -22.92 2.57 27.37
N GLY A 218 -21.65 2.87 27.63
CA GLY A 218 -20.62 1.87 27.92
C GLY A 218 -19.82 1.39 26.70
N ASP A 219 -20.24 1.69 25.47
CA ASP A 219 -19.43 1.45 24.27
C ASP A 219 -18.16 2.31 24.26
N VAL A 220 -17.09 1.76 23.69
CA VAL A 220 -15.77 2.40 23.65
C VAL A 220 -15.38 2.72 22.22
N VAL A 221 -14.99 3.96 21.99
CA VAL A 221 -14.46 4.44 20.73
C VAL A 221 -12.95 4.62 20.86
N ILE A 222 -12.19 3.98 19.99
CA ILE A 222 -10.75 4.15 19.90
C ILE A 222 -10.46 4.87 18.59
N TRP A 223 -10.24 6.17 18.71
CA TRP A 223 -9.90 7.04 17.60
C TRP A 223 -8.38 7.06 17.39
N GLU A 224 -7.93 7.07 16.14
CA GLU A 224 -6.54 7.38 15.81
C GLU A 224 -6.42 8.37 14.65
N ASN A 225 -5.31 9.09 14.61
CA ASN A 225 -5.16 10.26 13.75
C ASN A 225 -4.85 9.94 12.26
N TRP A 226 -4.93 8.68 11.84
CA TRP A 226 -4.73 8.29 10.44
C TRP A 226 -5.96 7.65 9.80
N PHE A 227 -6.31 6.40 10.11
CA PHE A 227 -7.43 5.71 9.46
C PHE A 227 -8.78 6.35 9.79
N ALA A 228 -9.02 6.80 11.02
CA ALA A 228 -10.26 7.46 11.40
C ALA A 228 -10.43 8.78 10.62
N VAL A 229 -9.36 9.53 10.42
CA VAL A 229 -9.40 10.81 9.73
C VAL A 229 -9.40 10.63 8.21
N VAL A 230 -8.40 9.93 7.67
CA VAL A 230 -8.13 9.82 6.23
C VAL A 230 -9.11 8.86 5.55
N ASP A 231 -9.33 7.68 6.13
CA ASP A 231 -10.16 6.65 5.48
C ASP A 231 -11.65 6.85 5.80
N LYS A 232 -11.97 7.37 6.99
CA LYS A 232 -13.36 7.46 7.50
C LYS A 232 -13.91 8.87 7.64
N GLY A 233 -13.06 9.90 7.58
CA GLY A 233 -13.50 11.29 7.74
C GLY A 233 -14.04 11.62 9.13
N VAL A 234 -13.67 10.85 10.16
CA VAL A 234 -14.11 11.04 11.54
C VAL A 234 -13.04 11.82 12.30
N SER A 235 -13.32 13.09 12.59
CA SER A 235 -12.44 13.93 13.42
C SER A 235 -12.68 13.70 14.91
N LEU A 236 -11.68 14.03 15.74
CA LEU A 236 -11.80 13.90 17.19
C LEU A 236 -12.85 14.87 17.75
N GLU A 237 -12.91 16.08 17.18
CA GLU A 237 -13.87 17.12 17.55
C GLU A 237 -15.31 16.63 17.30
N ALA A 238 -15.56 15.97 16.16
CA ALA A 238 -16.87 15.39 15.89
C ALA A 238 -17.28 14.38 16.97
N LEU A 239 -16.36 13.54 17.44
CA LEU A 239 -16.63 12.56 18.50
C LEU A 239 -17.00 13.22 19.84
N GLN A 240 -16.37 14.34 20.19
CA GLN A 240 -16.64 15.06 21.44
C GLN A 240 -17.89 15.93 21.34
N ASP A 241 -18.01 16.73 20.28
CA ASP A 241 -19.03 17.78 20.16
C ASP A 241 -20.36 17.23 19.64
N GLN A 242 -20.33 16.32 18.66
CA GLN A 242 -21.54 15.79 18.04
C GLN A 242 -22.06 14.55 18.77
N TYR A 243 -21.17 13.65 19.20
CA TYR A 243 -21.54 12.39 19.84
C TYR A 243 -21.43 12.42 21.37
N GLY A 244 -20.96 13.53 21.94
CA GLY A 244 -20.89 13.72 23.40
C GLY A 244 -19.95 12.75 24.10
N LEU A 245 -18.95 12.22 23.40
CA LEU A 245 -18.05 11.21 23.95
C LEU A 245 -17.04 11.84 24.91
N GLN A 246 -16.82 11.18 26.04
CA GLN A 246 -15.85 11.62 27.04
C GLN A 246 -14.50 10.97 26.77
N VAL A 247 -13.44 11.79 26.75
CA VAL A 247 -12.06 11.31 26.62
C VAL A 247 -11.64 10.63 27.92
N LEU A 248 -11.32 9.34 27.85
CA LEU A 248 -10.80 8.57 28.96
C LEU A 248 -9.28 8.66 29.04
N ARG A 249 -8.59 8.54 27.89
CA ARG A 249 -7.13 8.56 27.81
C ARG A 249 -6.65 8.91 26.41
N THR A 250 -5.54 9.66 26.35
CA THR A 250 -4.81 9.94 25.11
C THR A 250 -3.43 9.28 25.17
N PHE A 251 -3.00 8.71 24.06
CA PHE A 251 -1.69 8.11 23.85
C PHE A 251 -1.04 8.73 22.63
N GLU A 252 0.24 9.03 22.73
CA GLU A 252 0.98 9.68 21.65
C GLU A 252 2.38 9.11 21.55
N ARG A 253 2.86 8.92 20.32
CA ARG A 253 4.23 8.45 20.05
C ARG A 253 4.73 9.05 18.75
N GLN A 254 5.99 9.45 18.72
CA GLN A 254 6.63 9.93 17.49
C GLN A 254 7.05 8.72 16.64
N GLY A 255 6.41 8.54 15.49
CA GLY A 255 6.85 7.57 14.47
C GLY A 255 7.86 8.17 13.49
N GLU A 256 8.35 7.34 12.56
CA GLU A 256 9.34 7.76 11.56
C GLU A 256 8.87 8.89 10.64
N LYS A 257 7.57 8.89 10.31
CA LYS A 257 6.98 9.84 9.33
C LYS A 257 6.04 10.85 9.94
N ARG A 258 5.36 10.48 11.02
CA ARG A 258 4.33 11.29 11.68
C ARG A 258 4.26 10.96 13.16
N LYS A 259 3.68 11.88 13.93
CA LYS A 259 3.23 11.61 15.29
C LYS A 259 1.95 10.76 15.20
N GLU A 260 1.95 9.60 15.82
CA GLU A 260 0.78 8.75 15.95
C GLU A 260 0.06 9.13 17.24
N VAL A 261 -1.27 9.25 17.17
CA VAL A 261 -2.11 9.63 18.31
C VAL A 261 -3.30 8.70 18.37
N PHE A 262 -3.54 8.13 19.55
CA PHE A 262 -4.72 7.32 19.86
C PHE A 262 -5.47 8.00 21.01
N VAL A 263 -6.80 8.06 20.89
CA VAL A 263 -7.68 8.57 21.95
C VAL A 263 -8.73 7.52 22.24
N VAL A 264 -8.83 7.13 23.50
CA VAL A 264 -9.88 6.24 23.99
C VAL A 264 -10.98 7.12 24.56
N LEU A 265 -12.18 6.97 24.01
CA LEU A 265 -13.38 7.68 24.41
C LEU A 265 -14.47 6.69 24.80
N GLN A 266 -15.42 7.15 25.61
CA GLN A 266 -16.58 6.36 26.00
C GLN A 266 -17.84 7.21 25.92
N ALA A 267 -18.95 6.58 25.49
CA ALA A 267 -20.26 7.21 25.56
C ALA A 267 -20.63 7.40 27.03
N ALA A 268 -21.00 8.63 27.40
CA ALA A 268 -21.47 8.94 28.74
C ALA A 268 -22.63 8.01 29.13
N ARG A 269 -22.68 7.63 30.41
CA ARG A 269 -23.74 6.79 30.97
C ARG A 269 -25.09 7.50 30.96
#